data_AF-A0A2J8VM03-F1
#
_entry.id   AF-A0A2J8VM03-F1
#
_cell.length_a   1.000
_cell.length_b   1.000
_cell.length_c   1.000
_cell.angle_alpha   90.00
_cell.angle_beta   90.00
_cell.angle_gamma   90.00
#
_symmetry.space_group_name_H-M   'P 1'
#
loop_
_entity.id
_entity.type
_entity.pdbx_description
1 polymer ?
#
loop_
_entity_poly.entity_id
_entity_poly.type
_entity_poly.pdbx_seq_one_letter_code
_entity_poly.pdbx_strand_id
1 'polypeptide(L)'
;MLSLLIICLLPTIEGKNCLRCWPELSALIDYDLQILWGTPGPPTELSQSIHSLFLEDNNFLKPWYLDRDHLEEETAKFFTQVHQAIKTLRDDKTVLLEEIYMHKNLFTERLNKISDGLKEKAPQFLYLLTLPGSLQ
;
A
#
# COMPACT_ATOMS: atom_id res chain seq x y z
N MET A 1 9.81 8.77 -20.76
CA MET A 1 9.09 7.69 -20.05
C MET A 1 10.03 6.77 -19.26
N LEU A 2 11.31 6.66 -19.60
CA LEU A 2 12.31 5.86 -18.85
C LEU A 2 12.70 6.46 -17.48
N SER A 3 12.62 7.79 -17.31
CA SER A 3 13.05 8.49 -16.09
C SER A 3 12.16 8.24 -14.87
N LEU A 4 10.90 7.84 -15.06
CA LEU A 4 9.98 7.50 -13.96
C LEU A 4 10.34 6.17 -13.29
N LEU A 5 10.89 5.22 -14.05
CA LEU A 5 11.33 3.91 -13.53
C LEU A 5 12.59 4.04 -12.65
N ILE A 6 13.43 5.05 -12.90
CA ILE A 6 14.68 5.27 -12.16
C ILE A 6 14.41 5.90 -10.78
N ILE A 7 13.33 6.66 -10.63
CA ILE A 7 12.98 7.31 -9.35
C ILE A 7 12.49 6.28 -8.31
N CYS A 8 11.92 5.14 -8.75
CA CYS A 8 11.52 4.06 -7.84
C CYS A 8 12.65 3.10 -7.43
N LEU A 9 13.77 3.08 -8.16
CA LEU A 9 14.90 2.17 -7.90
C LEU A 9 16.07 2.83 -7.16
N LEU A 10 16.03 4.16 -6.99
CA LEU A 10 17.00 4.86 -6.15
C LEU A 10 16.45 4.93 -4.73
N PRO A 11 17.19 4.45 -3.71
CA PRO A 11 16.84 4.72 -2.34
C PRO A 11 16.99 6.22 -2.15
N THR A 12 15.88 6.97 -2.18
CA THR A 12 15.91 8.34 -1.67
C THR A 12 16.40 8.24 -0.24
N ILE A 13 17.53 8.89 0.01
CA ILE A 13 18.33 8.87 1.24
C ILE A 13 17.54 9.37 2.49
N GLU A 14 16.26 9.70 2.32
CA GLU A 14 15.30 9.92 3.39
C GLU A 14 14.19 8.86 3.30
N GLY A 15 14.25 7.86 4.18
CA GLY A 15 13.29 6.78 4.29
C GLY A 15 11.87 7.26 4.60
N LYS A 16 11.12 7.63 3.56
CA LYS A 16 9.68 7.86 3.59
C LYS A 16 9.00 6.70 2.87
N ASN A 17 7.85 6.26 3.38
CA ASN A 17 7.11 5.10 2.90
C ASN A 17 6.81 5.16 1.39
N CYS A 18 6.70 3.99 0.74
CA CYS A 18 6.36 3.87 -0.69
C CYS A 18 4.96 4.46 -1.03
N LEU A 19 4.14 4.77 -0.03
CA LEU A 19 2.87 5.47 -0.20
C LEU A 19 3.06 6.89 -0.77
N ARG A 20 4.20 7.55 -0.50
CA ARG A 20 4.55 8.81 -1.17
C ARG A 20 4.99 8.65 -2.62
N CYS A 21 5.28 7.42 -3.07
CA CYS A 21 5.53 7.11 -4.47
C CYS A 21 4.23 7.10 -5.29
N TRP A 22 3.06 7.17 -4.64
CA TRP A 22 1.76 7.22 -5.28
C TRP A 22 0.91 8.38 -4.75
N PRO A 23 1.22 9.62 -5.13
CA PRO A 23 0.56 10.82 -4.60
C PRO A 23 -0.96 10.87 -4.89
N GLU A 24 -1.42 10.22 -5.96
CA GLU A 24 -2.84 10.15 -6.32
C GLU A 24 -3.63 9.11 -5.52
N LEU A 25 -2.97 8.23 -4.77
CA LEU A 25 -3.61 7.09 -4.10
C LEU A 25 -4.76 7.53 -3.19
N SER A 26 -4.55 8.54 -2.35
CA SER A 26 -5.58 9.06 -1.45
C SER A 26 -6.84 9.52 -2.21
N ALA A 27 -6.69 10.19 -3.35
CA ALA A 27 -7.81 10.65 -4.17
C ALA A 27 -8.52 9.50 -4.90
N LEU A 28 -7.77 8.50 -5.36
CA LEU A 28 -8.35 7.29 -5.97
C LEU A 28 -9.18 6.49 -4.94
N ILE A 29 -8.71 6.43 -3.70
CA ILE A 29 -9.41 5.80 -2.59
C ILE A 29 -10.74 6.48 -2.30
N ASP A 30 -10.76 7.82 -2.25
CA ASP A 30 -12.00 8.57 -2.07
C ASP A 30 -13.00 8.30 -3.19
N TYR A 31 -12.52 8.30 -4.43
CA TYR A 31 -13.32 7.99 -5.60
C TYR A 31 -13.91 6.58 -5.53
N ASP A 32 -13.08 5.57 -5.25
CA ASP A 32 -13.53 4.18 -5.15
C ASP A 32 -14.50 4.00 -4.00
N LEU A 33 -14.21 4.55 -2.82
CA LEU A 33 -15.10 4.46 -1.66
C LEU A 33 -16.47 5.10 -1.93
N GLN A 34 -16.48 6.24 -2.64
CA GLN A 34 -17.69 6.91 -3.08
C GLN A 34 -18.52 6.03 -4.03
N ILE A 35 -17.88 5.30 -4.94
CA ILE A 35 -18.55 4.33 -5.83
C ILE A 35 -19.09 3.14 -5.05
N LEU A 36 -18.27 2.56 -4.16
CA LEU A 36 -18.65 1.40 -3.36
C LEU A 36 -19.84 1.69 -2.45
N TRP A 37 -19.92 2.91 -1.93
CA TRP A 37 -20.98 3.32 -1.01
C TRP A 37 -22.24 3.83 -1.72
N GLY A 38 -22.09 4.62 -2.79
CA GLY A 38 -23.19 5.27 -3.49
C GLY A 38 -23.69 6.56 -2.82
N THR A 39 -24.92 6.97 -3.13
CA THR A 39 -25.55 8.20 -2.61
C THR A 39 -26.58 7.90 -1.52
N PRO A 40 -26.57 8.61 -0.37
CA PRO A 40 -25.59 9.62 0.06
C PRO A 40 -24.21 8.98 0.29
N GLY A 41 -23.14 9.78 0.24
CA GLY A 41 -21.75 9.32 0.34
C GLY A 41 -21.40 8.57 1.64
N PRO A 42 -20.19 7.99 1.73
CA PRO A 42 -19.78 7.16 2.86
C PRO A 42 -19.75 7.96 4.17
N PRO A 43 -19.96 7.29 5.32
CA PRO A 43 -19.75 7.89 6.62
C PRO A 43 -18.33 8.44 6.73
N THR A 44 -18.21 9.62 7.34
CA THR A 44 -16.93 10.30 7.52
C THR A 44 -15.94 9.43 8.28
N GLU A 45 -16.41 8.64 9.26
CA GLU A 45 -15.54 7.78 10.07
C GLU A 45 -14.95 6.60 9.28
N LEU A 46 -15.70 6.08 8.30
CA LEU A 46 -15.19 5.04 7.40
C LEU A 46 -14.08 5.61 6.52
N SER A 47 -14.33 6.77 5.93
CA SER A 47 -13.36 7.47 5.07
C SER A 47 -12.10 7.82 5.87
N GLN A 48 -12.26 8.41 7.06
CA GLN A 48 -11.15 8.73 7.97
C GLN A 48 -10.37 7.48 8.39
N SER A 49 -11.05 6.37 8.69
CA SER A 49 -10.40 5.11 9.04
C SER A 49 -9.52 4.61 7.89
N ILE A 50 -10.02 4.63 6.65
CA ILE A 50 -9.25 4.20 5.48
C ILE A 50 -8.07 5.16 5.23
N HIS A 51 -8.28 6.48 5.29
CA HIS A 51 -7.21 7.46 5.10
C HIS A 51 -6.11 7.39 6.16
N SER A 52 -6.42 6.95 7.38
CA SER A 52 -5.41 6.79 8.44
C SER A 52 -4.29 5.81 8.05
N LEU A 53 -4.58 4.82 7.18
CA LEU A 53 -3.55 3.93 6.60
C LEU A 53 -2.45 4.70 5.85
N PHE A 54 -2.81 5.81 5.21
CA PHE A 54 -1.97 6.51 4.25
C PHE A 54 -1.37 7.81 4.82
N LEU A 55 -2.02 8.38 5.84
CA LEU A 55 -1.65 9.64 6.46
C LEU A 55 -0.86 9.49 7.74
N GLU A 56 -0.94 8.34 8.41
CA GLU A 56 -0.07 8.09 9.55
C GLU A 56 1.37 7.99 9.03
N ASP A 57 2.17 9.05 9.30
CA ASP A 57 3.63 8.97 9.39
C ASP A 57 3.94 7.98 10.52
N ASN A 58 3.72 6.71 10.23
CA ASN A 58 4.01 5.63 11.12
C ASN A 58 5.52 5.56 11.21
N ASN A 59 6.07 6.24 12.22
CA ASN A 59 7.42 6.02 12.74
C ASN A 59 7.71 4.53 13.06
N PHE A 60 6.69 3.66 12.96
CA PHE A 60 6.73 2.21 13.12
C PHE A 60 6.86 1.39 11.84
N LEU A 61 6.71 1.99 10.65
CA LEU A 61 6.90 1.28 9.39
C LEU A 61 8.36 1.41 8.97
N LYS A 62 9.09 0.29 8.98
CA LYS A 62 10.40 0.18 8.32
C LYS A 62 10.30 0.82 6.92
N PRO A 63 11.36 1.45 6.40
CA PRO A 63 11.39 1.87 5.00
C PRO A 63 10.99 0.68 4.12
N TRP A 64 9.85 0.80 3.45
CA TRP A 64 9.35 -0.26 2.59
C TRP A 64 10.17 -0.29 1.31
N TYR A 65 10.83 -1.42 1.08
CA TYR A 65 11.48 -1.72 -0.18
C TYR A 65 10.44 -2.39 -1.07
N LEU A 66 9.59 -1.57 -1.68
CA LEU A 66 8.47 -2.00 -2.52
C LEU A 66 8.49 -1.20 -3.83
N ASP A 67 8.32 -1.89 -4.94
CA ASP A 67 7.98 -1.24 -6.21
C ASP A 67 6.47 -0.93 -6.27
N ARG A 68 6.12 -0.12 -7.28
CA ARG A 68 4.75 0.36 -7.51
C ARG A 68 3.78 -0.78 -7.81
N ASP A 69 4.23 -1.84 -8.48
CA ASP A 69 3.37 -2.95 -8.91
C ASP A 69 2.87 -3.76 -7.70
N HIS A 70 3.76 -4.06 -6.75
CA HIS A 70 3.35 -4.76 -5.51
C HIS A 70 2.42 -3.91 -4.65
N LEU A 71 2.65 -2.59 -4.61
CA LEU A 71 1.77 -1.67 -3.89
C LEU A 71 0.37 -1.63 -4.53
N GLU A 72 0.30 -1.49 -5.86
CA GLU A 72 -0.95 -1.54 -6.63
C GLU A 72 -1.71 -2.84 -6.40
N GLU A 73 -1.02 -3.99 -6.46
CA GLU A 73 -1.64 -5.31 -6.28
C GLU A 73 -2.25 -5.46 -4.88
N GLU A 74 -1.50 -5.11 -3.83
CA GLU A 74 -2.00 -5.23 -2.46
C GLU A 74 -3.11 -4.20 -2.16
N THR A 75 -3.04 -3.00 -2.73
CA THR A 75 -4.12 -2.01 -2.63
C THR A 75 -5.39 -2.54 -3.29
N ALA A 76 -5.31 -3.15 -4.47
CA ALA A 76 -6.48 -3.73 -5.13
C ALA A 76 -7.11 -4.87 -4.30
N LYS A 77 -6.29 -5.72 -3.67
CA LYS A 77 -6.76 -6.77 -2.75
C LYS A 77 -7.46 -6.17 -1.53
N PHE A 78 -6.87 -5.12 -0.93
CA PHE A 78 -7.49 -4.42 0.19
C PHE A 78 -8.86 -3.84 -0.19
N PHE A 79 -8.97 -3.16 -1.34
CA PHE A 79 -10.26 -2.61 -1.80
C PHE A 79 -11.31 -3.67 -2.10
N THR A 80 -10.89 -4.85 -2.55
CA THR A 80 -11.81 -5.99 -2.70
C THR A 80 -12.39 -6.41 -1.35
N GLN A 81 -11.58 -6.43 -0.30
CA GLN A 81 -12.03 -6.73 1.06
C GLN A 81 -12.95 -5.63 1.62
N VAL A 82 -12.58 -4.35 1.42
CA VAL A 82 -13.43 -3.19 1.77
C VAL A 82 -14.80 -3.27 1.08
N HIS A 83 -14.83 -3.60 -0.22
CA HIS A 83 -16.07 -3.77 -0.95
C HIS A 83 -16.96 -4.87 -0.36
N GLN A 84 -16.37 -6.02 -0.03
CA GLN A 84 -17.08 -7.15 0.57
C GLN A 84 -17.63 -6.79 1.96
N ALA A 85 -16.83 -6.10 2.78
CA ALA A 85 -17.24 -5.63 4.10
C ALA A 85 -18.40 -4.63 3.98
N ILE A 86 -18.30 -3.62 3.12
CA ILE A 86 -19.38 -2.65 2.88
C ILE A 86 -20.65 -3.37 2.39
N LYS A 87 -20.54 -4.32 1.46
CA LYS A 87 -21.68 -5.04 0.93
C LYS A 87 -22.43 -5.85 2.01
N THR A 88 -21.71 -6.35 3.01
CA THR A 88 -22.25 -7.29 4.01
C THR A 88 -22.66 -6.59 5.30
N LEU A 89 -21.91 -5.57 5.70
CA LEU A 89 -21.97 -4.95 7.03
C LEU A 89 -22.46 -3.50 6.98
N ARG A 90 -22.96 -3.02 5.83
CA ARG A 90 -23.36 -1.62 5.62
C ARG A 90 -24.22 -1.05 6.75
N ASP A 91 -25.19 -1.83 7.20
CA ASP A 91 -26.21 -1.41 8.16
C ASP A 91 -25.70 -1.47 9.62
N ASP A 92 -24.65 -2.25 9.87
CA ASP A 92 -23.98 -2.35 11.17
C ASP A 92 -22.64 -1.62 11.12
N LYS A 93 -22.71 -0.29 11.29
CA LYS A 93 -21.54 0.61 11.22
C LYS A 93 -20.42 0.19 12.17
N THR A 94 -20.73 -0.30 13.37
CA THR A 94 -19.72 -0.66 14.36
C THR A 94 -18.93 -1.87 13.89
N VAL A 95 -19.64 -2.93 13.48
CA VAL A 95 -19.01 -4.15 12.97
C VAL A 95 -18.26 -3.89 11.66
N LEU A 96 -18.79 -3.02 10.79
CA LEU A 96 -18.11 -2.59 9.58
C LEU A 96 -16.76 -1.93 9.89
N LEU A 97 -16.71 -1.00 10.85
CA LEU A 97 -15.46 -0.31 11.19
C LEU A 97 -14.42 -1.26 11.80
N GLU A 98 -14.87 -2.24 12.60
CA GLU A 98 -14.00 -3.30 13.14
C GLU A 98 -13.43 -4.19 12.02
N GLU A 99 -14.26 -4.61 11.06
CA GLU A 99 -13.82 -5.42 9.92
C GLU A 99 -12.83 -4.67 9.03
N ILE A 100 -13.10 -3.38 8.77
CA ILE A 100 -12.18 -2.50 8.04
C ILE A 100 -10.85 -2.38 8.78
N TYR A 101 -10.87 -2.23 10.11
CA TYR A 101 -9.65 -2.22 10.93
C TYR A 101 -8.85 -3.52 10.80
N MET A 102 -9.52 -4.68 10.77
CA MET A 102 -8.86 -5.96 10.54
C MET A 102 -8.21 -6.05 9.15
N HIS A 103 -8.91 -5.59 8.10
CA HIS A 103 -8.36 -5.53 6.74
C HIS A 103 -7.16 -4.57 6.63
N LYS A 104 -7.20 -3.43 7.33
CA LYS A 104 -6.09 -2.47 7.41
C LYS A 104 -4.81 -3.11 7.97
N ASN A 105 -4.94 -3.88 9.05
CA ASN A 105 -3.81 -4.57 9.67
C ASN A 105 -3.24 -5.64 8.74
N LEU A 106 -4.11 -6.45 8.13
CA LEU A 106 -3.69 -7.49 7.19
C LEU A 106 -2.99 -6.91 5.96
N PHE A 107 -3.48 -5.80 5.42
CA PHE A 107 -2.84 -5.08 4.32
C PHE A 107 -1.41 -4.65 4.71
N THR A 108 -1.26 -4.04 5.89
CA THR A 108 0.04 -3.61 6.42
C THR A 108 1.00 -4.79 6.62
N GLU A 109 0.53 -5.90 7.16
CA GLU A 109 1.32 -7.13 7.33
C GLU A 109 1.82 -7.69 5.99
N ARG A 110 0.97 -7.71 4.96
CA ARG A 110 1.35 -8.18 3.63
C ARG A 110 2.41 -7.30 2.99
N LEU A 111 2.25 -5.98 3.07
CA LEU A 111 3.25 -5.03 2.58
C LEU A 111 4.60 -5.20 3.28
N ASN A 112 4.59 -5.37 4.61
CA ASN A 112 5.80 -5.67 5.38
C ASN A 112 6.47 -6.96 4.92
N LYS A 113 5.69 -8.03 4.70
CA LYS A 113 6.20 -9.33 4.24
C LYS A 113 6.83 -9.25 2.86
N ILE A 114 6.19 -8.57 1.91
CA ILE A 114 6.72 -8.37 0.56
C ILE A 114 8.01 -7.55 0.64
N SER A 115 7.99 -6.45 1.40
CA SER A 115 9.17 -5.59 1.59
C SER A 115 10.36 -6.36 2.17
N ASP A 116 10.15 -7.14 3.24
CA ASP A 116 11.20 -7.95 3.84
C ASP A 116 11.72 -9.02 2.84
N GLY A 117 10.83 -9.66 2.07
CA GLY A 117 11.21 -10.63 1.04
C GLY A 117 11.99 -10.03 -0.14
N LEU A 118 11.68 -8.80 -0.56
CA LEU A 118 12.44 -8.08 -1.58
C LEU A 118 13.79 -7.60 -1.03
N LYS A 119 13.82 -7.15 0.23
CA LYS A 119 15.05 -6.77 0.93
C LYS A 119 16.02 -7.94 1.05
N GLU A 120 15.56 -9.17 1.29
CA GLU A 120 16.42 -10.36 1.34
C GLU A 120 16.99 -10.75 -0.03
N LYS A 121 16.27 -10.46 -1.12
CA LYS A 121 16.71 -10.69 -2.50
C LYS A 121 17.66 -9.61 -3.02
N ALA A 122 17.57 -8.39 -2.51
CA ALA A 122 18.45 -7.28 -2.89
C ALA A 122 19.96 -7.57 -2.68
N PRO A 123 20.42 -8.19 -1.57
CA PRO A 123 21.80 -8.66 -1.43
C PRO A 123 22.22 -9.61 -2.54
N GLN A 124 21.34 -10.50 -3.02
CA GLN A 124 21.67 -11.45 -4.09
C GLN A 124 21.90 -10.74 -5.43
N PHE A 125 21.12 -9.69 -5.73
CA PHE A 125 21.30 -8.87 -6.93
C PHE A 125 22.59 -8.02 -6.89
N LEU A 126 22.91 -7.45 -5.73
CA LEU A 126 24.17 -6.73 -5.51
C LEU A 126 25.40 -7.66 -5.60
N TYR A 127 25.31 -8.90 -5.13
CA TYR A 127 26.37 -9.91 -5.32
C TYR A 127 26.56 -10.28 -6.79
N LEU A 128 25.48 -10.42 -7.57
CA LEU A 128 25.53 -10.70 -9.01
C LEU A 128 26.16 -9.56 -9.83
N LEU A 129 25.92 -8.30 -9.45
CA LEU A 129 26.50 -7.12 -10.11
C LEU A 129 27.95 -6.81 -9.67
N THR A 130 28.41 -7.40 -8.57
CA THR A 130 29.79 -7.21 -8.05
C THR A 130 30.72 -8.37 -8.35
N LEU A 131 30.27 -9.43 -9.03
CA LEU A 131 31.15 -10.49 -9.53
C LEU A 131 31.95 -9.97 -10.75
N PRO A 132 33.27 -9.81 -10.64
CA PRO A 132 34.10 -9.46 -11.78
C PRO A 132 34.37 -10.74 -12.58
N GLY A 133 33.60 -11.02 -13.63
CA GLY A 133 33.85 -12.23 -14.40
C GLY A 133 32.88 -12.65 -15.50
N SER A 134 32.24 -11.73 -16.23
CA SER A 134 31.48 -12.10 -17.45
C SER A 134 31.71 -11.13 -18.61
N LEU A 135 32.97 -10.84 -18.87
CA LEU A 135 33.42 -10.33 -20.17
C LEU A 135 34.77 -10.98 -20.50
N GLN A 136 34.70 -12.20 -21.03
CA GLN A 136 35.71 -12.71 -21.94
C GLN A 136 35.05 -13.67 -22.93
#